data_AF-A0A2S3U755-F1
#
_entry.id   AF-A0A2S3U755-F1
#
_cell.length_a   1.000
_cell.length_b   1.000
_cell.length_c   1.000
_cell.angle_alpha   90.00
_cell.angle_beta   90.00
_cell.angle_gamma   90.00
#
_symmetry.space_group_name_H-M   'P 1'
#
loop_
_entity.id
_entity.type
_entity.pdbx_description
1 polymer ?
#
loop_
_entity_poly.entity_id
_entity_poly.type
_entity_poly.pdbx_seq_one_letter_code
_entity_poly.pdbx_strand_id
1 'polypeptide(L)'
;MIYFDNSATTQAAPAVLETYTTVSQKIWGNPSSLHNFGETAFHLLEQSRQQIAGLLGVQAHEISSRLVGRKAIIGFEGVQRLKSGPLGSI
;
A
#
# COMPACT_ATOMS: atom_id res chain seq x y z
N MET A 1 4.18 -31.17 6.47
CA MET A 1 4.27 -30.29 7.65
C MET A 1 3.07 -29.37 7.64
N ILE A 2 2.37 -29.21 8.75
CA ILE A 2 1.18 -28.35 8.85
C ILE A 2 1.59 -27.06 9.57
N TYR A 3 1.28 -25.90 9.00
CA TYR A 3 1.68 -24.59 9.51
C TYR A 3 0.51 -23.88 10.19
N PHE A 4 0.63 -23.61 11.50
CA PHE A 4 -0.43 -23.02 12.32
C PHE A 4 -0.05 -21.67 12.96
N ASP A 5 0.96 -20.97 12.44
CA ASP A 5 1.40 -19.65 12.96
C ASP A 5 1.18 -18.50 11.96
N ASN A 6 0.00 -18.48 11.32
CA ASN A 6 -0.36 -17.43 10.35
C ASN A 6 -0.46 -16.03 10.98
N SER A 7 -0.61 -15.92 12.31
CA SER A 7 -0.60 -14.63 13.02
C SER A 7 0.78 -13.98 13.07
N ALA A 8 1.86 -14.77 13.06
CA ALA A 8 3.22 -14.23 13.00
C ALA A 8 3.59 -13.81 11.57
N THR A 9 3.31 -14.67 10.58
CA THR A 9 3.45 -14.35 9.16
C THR A 9 2.67 -15.34 8.30
N THR A 10 2.33 -14.94 7.08
CA THR A 10 1.61 -15.79 6.13
C THR A 10 2.41 -16.00 4.86
N GLN A 11 2.28 -17.16 4.24
CA GLN A 11 2.81 -17.37 2.88
C GLN A 11 2.12 -16.40 1.91
N ALA A 12 2.92 -15.73 1.08
CA ALA A 12 2.36 -14.87 0.03
C ALA A 12 1.56 -15.70 -0.98
N ALA A 13 0.40 -15.18 -1.38
CA ALA A 13 -0.40 -15.81 -2.43
C ALA A 13 0.39 -15.85 -3.76
N PRO A 14 0.25 -16.92 -4.59
CA PRO A 14 0.98 -17.03 -5.85
C PRO A 14 0.81 -15.82 -6.79
N ALA A 15 -0.41 -15.28 -6.88
CA ALA A 15 -0.70 -14.09 -7.70
C ALA A 15 0.04 -12.82 -7.21
N VAL A 16 0.25 -12.69 -5.89
CA VAL A 16 1.03 -11.59 -5.32
C VAL A 16 2.50 -11.73 -5.71
N LEU A 17 3.04 -12.95 -5.67
CA LEU A 17 4.42 -13.22 -6.09
C LEU A 17 4.62 -12.95 -7.58
N GLU A 18 3.68 -13.38 -8.43
CA GLU A 18 3.73 -13.12 -9.88
C GLU A 18 3.72 -11.62 -10.20
N THR A 19 2.83 -10.88 -9.54
CA THR A 19 2.75 -9.42 -9.67
C THR A 19 4.05 -8.77 -9.23
N TYR A 20 4.57 -9.18 -8.06
CA TYR A 20 5.83 -8.67 -7.53
C TYR A 20 7.02 -8.92 -8.47
N THR A 21 7.15 -10.13 -9.00
CA THR A 21 8.20 -10.48 -9.95
C THR A 21 8.08 -9.65 -11.23
N THR A 22 6.86 -9.52 -11.77
CA THR A 22 6.60 -8.72 -12.98
C THR A 22 6.99 -7.27 -12.78
N VAL A 23 6.55 -6.64 -11.69
CA VAL A 23 6.86 -5.23 -11.38
C VAL A 23 8.35 -5.05 -11.16
N SER A 24 8.99 -5.94 -10.38
CA SER A 24 10.42 -5.84 -10.07
C SER A 24 11.31 -5.98 -11.31
N GLN A 25 10.88 -6.75 -12.31
CA GLN A 25 11.64 -6.94 -13.55
C GLN A 25 11.37 -5.84 -14.59
N LYS A 26 10.12 -5.37 -14.71
CA LYS A 26 9.69 -4.47 -15.80
C LYS A 26 9.57 -3.01 -15.41
N ILE A 27 9.34 -2.71 -14.12
CA ILE A 27 9.03 -1.37 -13.60
C ILE A 27 9.91 -1.11 -12.37
N TRP A 28 11.23 -1.12 -12.59
CA TRP A 28 12.25 -0.92 -11.56
C TRP A 28 12.67 0.56 -11.39
N GLY A 29 11.95 1.48 -12.04
CA GLY A 29 12.28 2.91 -12.02
C GLY A 29 12.03 3.53 -10.66
N ASN A 30 12.85 4.51 -10.29
CA ASN A 30 12.57 5.31 -9.10
C ASN A 30 11.35 6.22 -9.38
N PRO A 31 10.24 6.11 -8.64
CA PRO A 31 9.05 6.93 -8.85
C PRO A 31 9.28 8.43 -8.62
N SER A 32 10.38 8.83 -7.96
CA SER A 32 10.76 10.24 -7.80
C SER A 32 11.54 10.80 -9.00
N SER A 33 11.92 9.96 -9.97
CA SER A 33 12.62 10.41 -11.18
C SER A 33 11.65 10.97 -12.22
N LEU A 34 12.02 12.10 -12.85
CA LEU A 34 11.21 12.80 -13.85
C LEU A 34 11.29 12.20 -15.28
N HIS A 35 11.98 11.07 -15.47
CA HIS A 35 12.04 10.38 -16.76
C HIS A 35 10.90 9.36 -16.90
N ASN A 36 10.52 9.00 -18.14
CA ASN A 36 9.38 8.11 -18.45
C ASN A 36 9.33 6.84 -17.59
N PHE A 37 10.49 6.24 -17.30
CA PHE A 37 10.56 5.03 -16.50
C PHE A 37 10.23 5.24 -15.00
N GLY A 38 10.55 6.42 -14.45
CA GLY A 38 10.16 6.82 -13.09
C GLY A 38 8.68 7.21 -13.05
N GLU A 39 8.19 7.89 -14.09
CA GLU A 39 6.77 8.21 -14.22
C GLU A 39 5.89 6.95 -14.23
N THR A 40 6.31 5.90 -14.94
CA THR A 40 5.61 4.61 -14.96
C THR A 40 5.53 3.98 -13.56
N ALA A 41 6.63 4.03 -12.80
CA ALA A 41 6.68 3.53 -11.42
C ALA A 41 5.80 4.38 -10.48
N PHE A 42 5.76 5.70 -10.68
CA PHE A 42 4.90 6.62 -9.93
C PHE A 42 3.43 6.30 -10.15
N HIS A 43 3.00 6.14 -11.40
CA HIS A 43 1.61 5.81 -11.73
C HIS A 43 1.18 4.47 -11.12
N LEU A 44 2.04 3.46 -11.16
CA LEU A 44 1.76 2.15 -10.55
C LEU A 44 1.62 2.26 -9.01
N LEU A 45 2.50 3.04 -8.37
CA LEU A 45 2.43 3.27 -6.93
C LEU A 45 1.10 3.95 -6.55
N GLU A 46 0.65 4.92 -7.35
CA GLU A 46 -0.57 5.67 -7.06
C GLU A 46 -1.84 4.86 -7.32
N GLN A 47 -1.85 4.01 -8.35
CA GLN A 47 -2.90 3.01 -8.54
C GLN A 47 -2.99 2.05 -7.35
N SER A 48 -1.85 1.60 -6.83
CA SER A 48 -1.80 0.73 -5.64
C SER A 48 -2.38 1.44 -4.42
N ARG A 49 -2.10 2.73 -4.25
CA ARG A 49 -2.64 3.56 -3.18
C ARG A 49 -4.16 3.67 -3.26
N GLN A 50 -4.69 3.92 -4.46
CA GLN A 50 -6.14 4.01 -4.71
C GLN A 50 -6.85 2.69 -4.42
N GLN A 51 -6.27 1.56 -4.83
CA GLN A 51 -6.83 0.24 -4.56
C GLN A 51 -6.94 -0.03 -3.06
N ILE A 52 -5.89 0.28 -2.29
CA ILE A 52 -5.88 0.11 -0.84
C ILE A 52 -6.88 1.03 -0.17
N ALA A 53 -6.94 2.30 -0.59
CA ALA A 53 -7.91 3.26 -0.09
C ALA A 53 -9.35 2.77 -0.30
N GLY A 54 -9.66 2.24 -1.50
CA GLY A 54 -10.96 1.66 -1.82
C GLY A 54 -11.30 0.43 -0.98
N LEU A 55 -10.33 -0.46 -0.72
CA LEU A 55 -10.53 -1.63 0.14
C LEU A 55 -10.80 -1.25 1.60
N LEU A 56 -10.31 -0.09 2.04
CA LEU A 56 -10.40 0.37 3.43
C LEU A 56 -11.49 1.44 3.65
N GLY A 57 -12.08 1.97 2.57
CA GLY A 57 -13.09 3.02 2.63
C GLY A 57 -12.55 4.38 3.09
N VAL A 58 -11.28 4.67 2.81
CA VAL A 58 -10.61 5.95 3.14
C VAL A 58 -10.22 6.68 1.86
N GLN A 59 -9.77 7.93 1.97
CA GLN A 59 -9.26 8.67 0.82
C GLN A 59 -7.80 8.29 0.52
N ALA A 60 -7.43 8.30 -0.76
CA ALA A 60 -6.09 7.90 -1.19
C ALA A 60 -4.97 8.72 -0.52
N HIS A 61 -5.18 10.02 -0.29
CA HIS A 61 -4.19 10.89 0.36
C HIS A 61 -3.96 10.56 1.84
N GLU A 62 -4.83 9.78 2.48
CA GLU A 62 -4.68 9.31 3.87
C GLU A 62 -3.80 8.05 3.95
N ILE A 63 -3.52 7.41 2.81
CA ILE A 63 -2.61 6.27 2.74
C ILE A 63 -1.18 6.80 2.63
N SER A 64 -0.27 6.35 3.49
CA SER A 64 1.18 6.56 3.32
C SER A 64 1.92 5.23 3.23
N SER A 65 2.96 5.17 2.39
CA SER A 65 3.77 3.97 2.24
C SER A 65 4.91 4.02 3.25
N ARG A 66 4.94 3.08 4.20
CA ARG A 66 6.02 2.96 5.20
C ARG A 66 6.77 1.64 5.01
N LEU A 67 7.98 1.56 5.55
CA LEU A 67 8.68 0.29 5.74
C LEU A 67 8.38 -0.19 7.17
N VAL A 68 7.92 -1.44 7.33
CA VAL A 68 7.72 -2.05 8.65
C VAL A 68 8.55 -3.33 8.68
N GLY A 69 9.71 -3.28 9.36
CA GLY A 69 10.62 -4.40 9.57
C GLY A 69 11.19 -5.03 8.28
N ARG A 70 12.30 -4.53 7.73
CA ARG A 70 13.02 -5.02 6.51
C ARG A 70 12.17 -5.36 5.27
N LYS A 71 10.86 -5.12 5.31
CA LYS A 71 9.88 -5.35 4.24
C LYS A 71 8.95 -4.12 4.20
N ALA A 72 8.57 -3.72 3.00
CA ALA A 72 7.62 -2.62 2.81
C ALA A 72 6.21 -3.11 3.21
N ILE A 73 5.61 -2.46 4.19
CA ILE A 73 4.19 -2.60 4.53
C ILE A 73 3.64 -1.18 4.56
N ILE A 74 2.68 -0.89 3.68
CA ILE A 74 2.00 0.41 3.63
C ILE A 74 1.42 0.69 5.03
N GLY A 75 1.85 1.80 5.63
CA GLY A 75 1.60 2.10 7.03
C GLY A 75 0.78 3.37 7.12
N PHE A 76 -0.32 3.34 7.85
CA PHE A 76 -1.22 4.50 7.99
C PHE A 76 -0.60 5.51 8.95
N GLU A 77 -0.28 6.71 8.48
CA GLU A 77 -0.17 7.87 9.37
C GLU A 77 -1.56 8.53 9.47
N GLY A 78 -2.18 8.41 10.65
CA GLY A 78 -3.23 9.34 11.08
C GLY A 78 -4.67 9.03 10.68
N VAL A 79 -5.21 7.87 11.08
CA VAL A 79 -6.68 7.74 11.27
C VAL A 79 -6.98 7.81 12.77
N GLN A 80 -6.80 9.01 13.34
CA GLN A 80 -7.33 9.36 14.67
C GLN A 80 -8.61 10.20 14.58
N ARG A 81 -9.45 9.96 13.56
CA ARG A 81 -10.74 10.65 13.46
C ARG A 81 -11.88 9.75 13.00
N LEU A 82 -12.17 8.72 13.79
CA LEU A 82 -13.46 8.04 13.75
C LEU A 82 -14.03 7.96 15.17
N LYS A 83 -14.61 9.09 15.62
CA LYS A 83 -15.79 9.24 16.52
C LYS A 83 -15.82 10.63 17.17
N SER A 84 -16.00 11.68 16.37
CA SER A 84 -16.72 12.87 16.82
C SER A 84 -17.52 13.40 15.64
N GLY A 85 -18.81 13.11 15.66
CA GLY A 85 -19.77 13.69 14.72
C GLY A 85 -19.78 15.22 14.84
N PRO A 86 -20.38 15.92 13.87
CA PRO A 86 -20.51 17.36 13.94
C PRO A 86 -21.30 17.73 15.19
N LEU A 87 -20.65 18.41 16.14
CA LEU A 87 -21.35 19.20 17.14
C LEU A 87 -22.10 20.28 16.36
N GLY A 88 -23.39 20.03 16.13
CA GLY A 88 -24.31 21.02 15.63
C GLY A 88 -24.26 22.25 16.51
N SER A 89 -24.15 23.40 15.85
CA SER A 89 -24.31 24.72 16.44
C SER A 89 -25.72 24.89 16.98
N ILE A 90 -25.92 24.82 18.29
CA ILE A 90 -26.93 25.55 19.07
C ILE A 90 -26.33 25.87 20.44
#